data_AF-A0A7K0G4M5-F1
#
_entry.id   AF-A0A7K0G4M5-F1
#
_cell.length_a   1.000
_cell.length_b   1.000
_cell.length_c   1.000
_cell.angle_alpha   90.00
_cell.angle_beta   90.00
_cell.angle_gamma   90.00
#
_symmetry.space_group_name_H-M   'P 1'
#
loop_
_entity.id
_entity.type
_entity.pdbx_description
1 polymer ?
#
loop_
_entity_poly.entity_id
_entity_poly.type
_entity_poly.pdbx_seq_one_letter_code
_entity_poly.pdbx_strand_id
1 'polypeptide(L)'
;MKNNKFLLICCLLIGLAFISSCKKQIIAEQPITGTNGEQLLANSVAHANFTTPDSAASIMENKWGKISYDLNANRVNGDSVLLRFDGNLCREIHVVEGYTLKYADVSGTSISGIGLAQIRAANLNAVDSDTDKSNDKRQTWFTFSDGKQYGMIPVKDRYLVLFKGDSILKTNVLYVIKLNAIEYVPGQTTGFYFGGVKFDYKRLI
;
A
#
# COMPACT_ATOMS: atom_id res chain seq x y z
N MET A 1 21.17 -31.84 74.86
CA MET A 1 22.43 -32.62 74.74
C MET A 1 22.56 -33.14 73.31
N LYS A 2 23.78 -33.10 72.75
CA LYS A 2 24.24 -33.35 71.36
C LYS A 2 24.05 -32.14 70.42
N ASN A 3 25.00 -31.20 70.35
CA ASN A 3 26.36 -31.19 69.78
C ASN A 3 26.47 -31.41 68.26
N ASN A 4 26.95 -30.36 67.58
CA ASN A 4 28.05 -30.33 66.59
C ASN A 4 27.81 -31.01 65.22
N LYS A 5 28.28 -30.52 64.06
CA LYS A 5 29.29 -29.51 63.70
C LYS A 5 29.31 -29.42 62.14
N PHE A 6 29.78 -28.26 61.64
CA PHE A 6 30.64 -28.04 60.44
C PHE A 6 30.22 -28.62 59.06
N LEU A 7 29.94 -27.80 58.04
CA LEU A 7 30.87 -27.01 57.19
C LEU A 7 31.83 -27.88 56.35
N LEU A 8 31.61 -27.99 55.03
CA LEU A 8 32.62 -27.64 54.03
C LEU A 8 32.06 -27.53 52.59
N ILE A 9 32.59 -26.52 51.92
CA ILE A 9 32.42 -26.08 50.54
C ILE A 9 33.06 -27.08 49.56
N CYS A 10 32.43 -27.29 48.39
CA CYS A 10 33.15 -27.61 47.16
C CYS A 10 32.42 -27.00 45.95
N CYS A 11 33.05 -25.99 45.36
CA CYS A 11 32.72 -25.40 44.07
C CYS A 11 32.94 -26.41 42.92
N LEU A 12 32.05 -26.43 41.93
CA LEU A 12 32.42 -26.70 40.54
C LEU A 12 31.41 -26.05 39.57
N LEU A 13 31.85 -24.88 39.12
CA LEU A 13 31.63 -24.15 37.88
C LEU A 13 31.09 -24.92 36.64
N ILE A 14 30.37 -24.12 35.82
CA ILE A 14 30.19 -24.17 34.36
C ILE A 14 28.84 -24.71 33.84
N GLY A 15 28.09 -23.81 33.20
CA GLY A 15 27.01 -24.15 32.28
C GLY A 15 25.96 -23.06 32.09
N LEU A 16 26.35 -21.86 31.60
CA LEU A 16 25.39 -20.91 31.02
C LEU A 16 24.74 -21.57 29.79
N ALA A 17 23.51 -22.06 29.94
CA ALA A 17 22.63 -22.30 28.80
C ALA A 17 21.68 -21.11 28.69
N PHE A 18 22.10 -20.12 27.89
CA PHE A 18 21.17 -19.16 27.32
C PHE A 18 20.14 -19.95 26.52
N ILE A 19 18.92 -20.02 27.04
CA ILE A 19 17.76 -20.41 26.26
C ILE A 19 17.53 -19.23 25.31
N SER A 20 18.09 -19.32 24.10
CA SER A 20 17.74 -18.46 22.99
C SER A 20 16.32 -18.78 22.58
N SER A 21 15.36 -18.25 23.35
CA SER A 21 13.99 -18.10 22.89
C SER A 21 14.05 -17.18 21.68
N CYS A 22 14.02 -17.80 20.50
CA CYS A 22 13.92 -17.14 19.22
C CYS A 22 12.53 -16.48 19.17
N LYS A 23 12.39 -15.34 19.86
CA LYS A 23 11.29 -14.42 19.62
C LYS A 23 11.48 -13.95 18.19
N LYS A 24 10.71 -14.56 17.28
CA LYS A 24 10.43 -13.98 15.97
C LYS A 24 10.01 -12.54 16.24
N GLN A 25 10.88 -11.59 15.94
CA GLN A 25 10.53 -10.18 15.92
C GLN A 25 9.36 -10.08 14.93
N ILE A 26 8.16 -9.93 15.47
CA ILE A 26 7.11 -9.27 14.74
C ILE A 26 7.61 -7.84 14.64
N ILE A 27 8.29 -7.53 13.55
CA ILE A 27 8.40 -6.16 13.09
C ILE A 27 6.95 -5.80 12.76
N ALA A 28 6.26 -5.22 13.73
CA ALA A 28 5.12 -4.40 13.40
C ALA A 28 5.71 -3.29 12.53
N GLU A 29 5.44 -3.35 11.22
CA GLU A 29 5.60 -2.18 10.36
C GLU A 29 4.75 -1.10 10.99
N GLN A 30 5.41 -0.23 11.76
CA GLN A 30 4.84 1.03 12.19
C GLN A 30 4.42 1.73 10.88
N PRO A 31 3.19 2.24 10.77
CA PRO A 31 2.87 3.13 9.66
C PRO A 31 3.92 4.24 9.73
N ILE A 32 4.63 4.45 8.62
CA ILE A 32 5.58 5.55 8.53
C ILE A 32 4.74 6.81 8.61
N THR A 33 4.61 7.38 9.80
CA THR A 33 4.17 8.76 9.97
C THR A 33 5.25 9.59 9.33
N GLY A 34 4.99 10.02 8.08
CA GLY A 34 5.89 10.83 7.30
C GLY A 34 6.43 11.99 8.13
N THR A 35 7.75 12.04 8.26
CA THR A 35 8.47 13.19 8.78
C THR A 35 8.10 14.41 7.94
N ASN A 36 7.76 15.51 8.62
CA ASN A 36 7.34 16.77 8.02
C ASN A 36 8.18 17.16 6.80
N GLY A 37 7.54 17.21 5.62
CA GLY A 37 7.91 18.12 4.54
C GLY A 37 9.03 17.71 3.56
N GLU A 38 9.58 16.50 3.62
CA GLU A 38 10.50 16.06 2.57
C GLU A 38 9.72 15.73 1.29
N GLN A 39 9.81 16.63 0.31
CA GLN A 39 9.24 16.43 -1.01
C GLN A 39 9.86 15.18 -1.66
N LEU A 40 9.01 14.28 -2.16
CA LEU A 40 9.48 13.07 -2.84
C LEU A 40 10.52 13.40 -3.93
N LEU A 41 11.71 12.82 -3.78
CA LEU A 41 12.79 12.94 -4.78
C LEU A 41 12.36 12.29 -6.09
N ALA A 42 12.66 12.96 -7.20
CA ALA A 42 12.43 12.38 -8.51
C ALA A 42 13.25 11.09 -8.66
N ASN A 43 12.64 10.07 -9.25
CA ASN A 43 13.16 8.76 -9.51
C ASN A 43 13.49 7.88 -8.28
N SER A 44 13.13 8.28 -7.07
CA SER A 44 13.09 7.35 -5.93
C SER A 44 11.76 6.60 -5.88
N VAL A 45 11.81 5.35 -5.42
CA VAL A 45 10.61 4.58 -5.12
C VAL A 45 10.17 4.93 -3.70
N ALA A 46 8.90 5.31 -3.56
CA ALA A 46 8.21 5.43 -2.29
C ALA A 46 7.21 4.30 -2.11
N HIS A 47 6.98 3.95 -0.85
CA HIS A 47 6.06 2.90 -0.43
C HIS A 47 4.90 3.55 0.33
N ALA A 48 3.69 3.20 -0.08
CA ALA A 48 2.46 3.69 0.49
C ALA A 48 1.62 2.53 1.02
N ASN A 49 1.12 2.68 2.24
CA ASN A 49 0.11 1.81 2.79
C ASN A 49 -0.90 2.61 3.62
N PHE A 50 -2.15 2.18 3.60
CA PHE A 50 -3.16 2.68 4.51
C PHE A 50 -4.28 1.66 4.70
N THR A 51 -5.04 1.85 5.76
CA THR A 51 -6.25 1.07 6.09
C THR A 51 -7.46 2.00 6.13
N THR A 52 -8.61 1.48 5.73
CA THR A 52 -9.88 2.21 5.73
C THR A 52 -11.04 1.27 6.04
N PRO A 53 -12.21 1.73 6.52
CA PRO A 53 -12.42 3.01 7.20
C PRO A 53 -11.78 3.03 8.60
N ASP A 54 -11.83 4.17 9.32
CA ASP A 54 -11.24 4.32 10.67
C ASP A 54 -11.75 3.30 11.69
N SER A 55 -12.92 2.72 11.44
CA SER A 55 -13.52 1.63 12.20
C SER A 55 -14.02 0.57 11.24
N ALA A 56 -13.75 -0.72 11.49
CA ALA A 56 -14.18 -1.81 10.62
C ALA A 56 -15.65 -1.65 10.17
N ALA A 57 -15.90 -1.75 8.87
CA ALA A 57 -17.22 -1.59 8.28
C ALA A 57 -17.79 -2.94 7.85
N SER A 58 -19.12 -3.07 7.96
CA SER A 58 -19.83 -4.22 7.40
C SER A 58 -19.64 -4.25 5.89
N ILE A 59 -19.35 -5.42 5.34
CA ILE A 59 -19.25 -5.58 3.87
C ILE A 59 -20.57 -5.29 3.15
N MET A 60 -21.68 -5.40 3.86
CA MET A 60 -23.03 -5.14 3.36
C MET A 60 -23.38 -3.64 3.40
N GLU A 61 -22.56 -2.81 4.05
CA GLU A 61 -22.78 -1.38 4.17
C GLU A 61 -21.73 -0.60 3.35
N ASN A 62 -22.17 0.41 2.60
CA ASN A 62 -21.27 1.27 1.82
C ASN A 62 -20.59 2.34 2.71
N LYS A 63 -20.00 1.92 3.83
CA LYS A 63 -19.40 2.82 4.84
C LYS A 63 -17.87 2.77 4.84
N TRP A 64 -17.25 2.56 3.69
CA TRP A 64 -15.80 2.33 3.57
C TRP A 64 -14.94 3.60 3.60
N GLY A 65 -15.57 4.77 3.68
CA GLY A 65 -14.89 6.06 3.82
C GLY A 65 -14.28 6.56 2.50
N LYS A 66 -13.61 7.70 2.60
CA LYS A 66 -12.79 8.26 1.52
C LYS A 66 -11.40 8.54 2.09
N ILE A 67 -10.38 8.02 1.43
CA ILE A 67 -8.99 8.27 1.81
C ILE A 67 -8.36 9.15 0.75
N SER A 68 -7.86 10.32 1.17
CA SER A 68 -7.07 11.18 0.31
C SER A 68 -5.59 10.85 0.50
N TYR A 69 -4.82 10.73 -0.58
CA TYR A 69 -3.39 10.45 -0.51
C TYR A 69 -2.57 11.57 -1.17
N ASP A 70 -1.61 12.07 -0.41
CA ASP A 70 -0.62 13.03 -0.85
C ASP A 70 0.64 12.28 -1.30
N LEU A 71 0.83 12.18 -2.61
CA LEU A 71 2.01 11.52 -3.19
C LEU A 71 3.29 12.32 -2.96
N ASN A 72 3.21 13.64 -2.76
CA ASN A 72 4.39 14.47 -2.53
C ASN A 72 4.97 14.27 -1.14
N ALA A 73 4.08 14.20 -0.14
CA ALA A 73 4.42 14.03 1.27
C ALA A 73 4.37 12.57 1.73
N ASN A 74 4.01 11.64 0.84
CA ASN A 74 3.84 10.21 1.12
C ASN A 74 2.97 9.93 2.36
N ARG A 75 1.77 10.51 2.42
CA ARG A 75 0.86 10.35 3.56
C ARG A 75 -0.61 10.44 3.19
N VAL A 76 -1.45 9.83 4.01
CA VAL A 76 -2.90 10.04 3.98
C VAL A 76 -3.25 11.45 4.47
N ASN A 77 -4.29 12.04 3.88
CA ASN A 77 -4.87 13.34 4.25
C ASN A 77 -3.83 14.47 4.35
N GLY A 78 -2.84 14.48 3.44
CA GLY A 78 -1.87 15.58 3.31
C GLY A 78 -2.45 16.82 2.64
N ASP A 79 -1.62 17.85 2.46
CA ASP A 79 -2.04 19.16 1.95
C ASP A 79 -2.03 19.22 0.41
N SER A 80 -1.29 18.32 -0.24
CA SER A 80 -1.18 18.19 -1.69
C SER A 80 -1.79 16.89 -2.20
N VAL A 81 -3.05 16.64 -1.85
CA VAL A 81 -3.79 15.44 -2.28
C VAL A 81 -3.83 15.36 -3.80
N LEU A 82 -3.31 14.26 -4.35
CA LEU A 82 -3.38 13.98 -5.78
C LEU A 82 -4.31 12.82 -6.11
N LEU A 83 -4.47 11.89 -5.17
CA LEU A 83 -5.32 10.71 -5.32
C LEU A 83 -6.37 10.70 -4.21
N ARG A 84 -7.59 10.28 -4.55
CA ARG A 84 -8.61 9.92 -3.58
C ARG A 84 -9.05 8.49 -3.86
N PHE A 85 -9.11 7.69 -2.81
CA PHE A 85 -9.61 6.33 -2.86
C PHE A 85 -10.95 6.25 -2.11
N ASP A 86 -11.94 5.62 -2.72
CA ASP A 86 -13.28 5.48 -2.16
C ASP A 86 -13.98 4.21 -2.67
N GLY A 87 -15.27 4.08 -2.35
CA GLY A 87 -16.04 2.86 -2.57
C GLY A 87 -15.60 1.72 -1.66
N ASN A 88 -16.27 0.57 -1.78
CA ASN A 88 -15.94 -0.61 -0.96
C ASN A 88 -14.47 -0.97 -1.14
N LEU A 89 -13.72 -1.04 -0.02
CA LEU A 89 -12.27 -1.31 0.04
C LEU A 89 -11.36 -0.31 -0.68
N CYS A 90 -11.79 0.93 -0.92
CA CYS A 90 -10.97 1.88 -1.68
C CYS A 90 -10.64 1.42 -3.11
N ARG A 91 -11.58 0.68 -3.72
CA ARG A 91 -11.44 0.14 -5.09
C ARG A 91 -11.54 1.22 -6.17
N GLU A 92 -12.21 2.32 -5.86
CA GLU A 92 -12.31 3.48 -6.75
C GLU A 92 -11.13 4.41 -6.52
N ILE A 93 -10.64 5.00 -7.60
CA ILE A 93 -9.51 5.94 -7.57
C ILE A 93 -9.87 7.17 -8.39
N HIS A 94 -9.87 8.31 -7.73
CA HIS A 94 -10.13 9.62 -8.32
C HIS A 94 -8.89 10.47 -8.23
N VAL A 95 -8.77 11.42 -9.15
CA VAL A 95 -7.69 12.41 -9.15
C VAL A 95 -8.25 13.79 -8.91
N VAL A 96 -7.40 14.65 -8.35
CA VAL A 96 -7.74 16.07 -8.21
C VAL A 96 -7.86 16.74 -9.58
N GLU A 97 -8.65 17.81 -9.64
CA GLU A 97 -8.85 18.60 -10.87
C GLU A 97 -7.51 19.05 -11.47
N GLY A 98 -7.44 19.03 -12.80
CA GLY A 98 -6.23 19.38 -13.55
C GLY A 98 -5.18 18.25 -13.61
N TYR A 99 -5.48 17.07 -13.05
CA TYR A 99 -4.68 15.85 -13.26
C TYR A 99 -5.47 14.82 -14.07
N THR A 100 -4.74 13.98 -14.79
CA THR A 100 -5.26 12.85 -15.55
C THR A 100 -4.67 11.55 -15.01
N LEU A 101 -5.53 10.55 -14.84
CA LEU A 101 -5.15 9.18 -14.53
C LEU A 101 -5.34 8.28 -15.75
N LYS A 102 -4.31 7.52 -16.08
CA LYS A 102 -4.31 6.46 -17.09
C LYS A 102 -3.62 5.22 -16.53
N TYR A 103 -3.67 4.12 -17.26
CA TYR A 103 -2.75 3.01 -17.03
C TYR A 103 -1.96 2.66 -18.28
N ALA A 104 -0.75 2.13 -18.04
CA ALA A 104 0.13 1.58 -19.05
C ALA A 104 0.52 0.16 -18.63
N ASP A 105 0.46 -0.77 -19.58
CA ASP A 105 0.99 -2.12 -19.38
C ASP A 105 2.41 -2.15 -19.96
N VAL A 106 3.42 -2.31 -19.09
CA VAL A 106 4.85 -2.27 -19.44
C VAL A 106 5.53 -3.53 -18.92
N SER A 107 5.60 -4.55 -19.78
CA SER A 107 6.06 -5.89 -19.43
C SER A 107 7.49 -5.92 -18.88
N GLY A 108 7.71 -6.79 -17.89
CA GLY A 108 9.04 -7.16 -17.40
C GLY A 108 9.85 -6.04 -16.74
N THR A 109 9.24 -4.89 -16.48
CA THR A 109 9.90 -3.76 -15.80
C THR A 109 9.46 -3.74 -14.33
N SER A 110 10.33 -3.33 -13.42
CA SER A 110 9.97 -3.08 -12.01
C SER A 110 9.64 -1.60 -11.80
N ILE A 111 8.95 -1.24 -10.72
CA ILE A 111 8.71 0.18 -10.39
C ILE A 111 10.02 0.98 -10.20
N SER A 112 11.09 0.31 -9.75
CA SER A 112 12.42 0.94 -9.66
C SER A 112 13.03 1.21 -11.04
N GLY A 113 12.88 0.28 -11.98
CA GLY A 113 13.45 0.37 -13.33
C GLY A 113 12.63 1.20 -14.32
N ILE A 114 11.35 1.43 -14.07
CA ILE A 114 10.49 2.16 -15.01
C ILE A 114 10.91 3.63 -15.12
N GLY A 115 11.02 4.12 -16.37
CA GLY A 115 11.47 5.47 -16.68
C GLY A 115 10.52 6.25 -17.59
N LEU A 116 10.79 7.56 -17.71
CA LEU A 116 9.93 8.50 -18.45
C LEU A 116 9.76 8.12 -19.93
N ALA A 117 10.85 7.70 -20.58
CA ALA A 117 10.81 7.30 -21.99
C ALA A 117 9.90 6.10 -22.23
N GLN A 118 9.94 5.09 -21.35
CA GLN A 118 9.09 3.91 -21.45
C GLN A 118 7.61 4.27 -21.30
N ILE A 119 7.27 5.09 -20.30
CA ILE A 119 5.88 5.52 -20.08
C ILE A 119 5.37 6.37 -21.24
N ARG A 120 6.18 7.30 -21.77
CA ARG A 120 5.78 8.14 -22.91
C ARG A 120 5.59 7.36 -24.21
N ALA A 121 6.29 6.23 -24.37
CA ALA A 121 6.14 5.34 -25.50
C ALA A 121 5.02 4.31 -25.33
N ALA A 122 4.49 4.14 -24.11
CA ALA A 122 3.45 3.16 -23.82
C ALA A 122 2.07 3.65 -24.28
N ASN A 123 1.19 2.69 -24.60
CA ASN A 123 -0.21 2.97 -24.86
C ASN A 123 -0.92 3.27 -23.53
N LEU A 124 -1.39 4.52 -23.38
CA LEU A 124 -2.15 4.95 -22.21
C LEU A 124 -3.63 4.66 -22.37
N ASN A 125 -4.17 3.86 -21.46
CA ASN A 125 -5.59 3.50 -21.42
C ASN A 125 -6.30 4.25 -20.31
N ALA A 126 -7.61 4.45 -20.46
CA ALA A 126 -8.41 5.05 -19.40
C ALA A 126 -8.43 4.15 -18.16
N VAL A 127 -8.43 4.75 -16.98
CA VAL A 127 -8.71 4.04 -15.73
C VAL A 127 -10.16 4.30 -15.40
N ASP A 128 -10.92 3.23 -15.20
CA ASP A 128 -12.28 3.35 -14.71
C ASP A 128 -12.24 3.75 -13.23
N SER A 129 -12.57 5.02 -12.95
CA SER A 129 -12.54 5.60 -11.62
C SER A 129 -13.80 5.31 -10.81
N ASP A 130 -14.85 4.79 -11.45
CA ASP A 130 -16.16 4.53 -10.85
C ASP A 130 -16.53 3.06 -11.03
N THR A 131 -16.75 2.33 -9.93
CA THR A 131 -16.95 0.88 -9.97
C THR A 131 -18.42 0.45 -9.93
N ASP A 132 -19.37 1.37 -10.07
CA ASP A 132 -20.81 1.10 -9.96
C ASP A 132 -21.42 0.28 -11.12
N LYS A 133 -20.64 -0.20 -12.09
CA LYS A 133 -21.15 -0.97 -13.24
C LYS A 133 -20.62 -2.40 -13.29
N SER A 134 -21.53 -3.37 -13.24
CA SER A 134 -21.33 -4.83 -13.06
C SER A 134 -20.69 -5.59 -14.23
N ASN A 135 -19.80 -4.98 -15.01
CA ASN A 135 -19.31 -5.60 -16.24
C ASN A 135 -17.87 -6.12 -16.08
N ASP A 136 -17.63 -7.40 -16.37
CA ASP A 136 -16.32 -8.09 -16.36
C ASP A 136 -15.25 -7.54 -17.34
N LYS A 137 -15.56 -6.44 -18.05
CA LYS A 137 -14.65 -5.77 -18.99
C LYS A 137 -14.07 -4.47 -18.42
N ARG A 138 -13.92 -4.39 -17.10
CA ARG A 138 -13.39 -3.21 -16.42
C ARG A 138 -11.95 -2.93 -16.81
N GLN A 139 -11.69 -1.68 -17.19
CA GLN A 139 -10.36 -1.11 -17.38
C GLN A 139 -9.84 -0.63 -16.01
N THR A 140 -9.79 -1.55 -15.04
CA THR A 140 -9.39 -1.28 -13.67
C THR A 140 -7.90 -1.54 -13.46
N TRP A 141 -7.36 -0.89 -12.44
CA TRP A 141 -5.98 -1.02 -11.99
C TRP A 141 -5.70 -2.28 -11.16
N PHE A 142 -6.73 -3.12 -10.95
CA PHE A 142 -6.71 -4.44 -10.32
C PHE A 142 -7.62 -5.42 -11.10
N THR A 143 -7.48 -6.71 -10.81
CA THR A 143 -8.39 -7.78 -11.25
C THR A 143 -9.02 -8.48 -10.04
N PHE A 144 -10.13 -9.17 -10.26
CA PHE A 144 -10.71 -10.09 -9.28
C PHE A 144 -10.00 -11.44 -9.35
N SER A 145 -9.84 -12.11 -8.22
CA SER A 145 -9.44 -13.51 -8.22
C SER A 145 -10.52 -14.41 -8.82
N ASP A 146 -10.09 -15.57 -9.30
CA ASP A 146 -10.82 -16.71 -9.86
C ASP A 146 -11.74 -17.44 -8.84
N GLY A 147 -12.53 -16.69 -8.08
CA GLY A 147 -13.58 -17.25 -7.22
C GLY A 147 -13.40 -17.03 -5.71
N LYS A 148 -12.37 -16.29 -5.26
CA LYS A 148 -12.40 -15.76 -3.88
C LYS A 148 -13.23 -14.49 -3.89
N GLN A 149 -14.30 -14.52 -3.10
CA GLN A 149 -15.37 -13.53 -3.06
C GLN A 149 -14.87 -12.09 -2.83
N TYR A 150 -13.64 -11.92 -2.34
CA TYR A 150 -13.13 -10.69 -1.74
C TYR A 150 -11.64 -10.41 -2.04
N GLY A 151 -10.98 -11.17 -2.92
CA GLY A 151 -9.56 -10.91 -3.26
C GLY A 151 -9.41 -10.02 -4.49
N MET A 152 -8.88 -8.81 -4.35
CA MET A 152 -8.44 -7.98 -5.47
C MET A 152 -6.94 -8.14 -5.68
N ILE A 153 -6.54 -8.54 -6.89
CA ILE A 153 -5.15 -8.84 -7.23
C ILE A 153 -4.63 -7.72 -8.14
N PRO A 154 -3.42 -7.20 -7.94
CA PRO A 154 -2.81 -6.29 -8.90
C PRO A 154 -2.70 -6.94 -10.28
N VAL A 155 -2.97 -6.17 -11.34
CA VAL A 155 -2.70 -6.64 -12.69
C VAL A 155 -1.19 -6.65 -12.92
N LYS A 156 -0.65 -7.80 -13.35
CA LYS A 156 0.78 -7.93 -13.62
C LYS A 156 1.23 -6.91 -14.68
N ASP A 157 2.38 -6.28 -14.42
CA ASP A 157 3.04 -5.32 -15.31
C ASP A 157 2.20 -4.08 -15.67
N ARG A 158 1.11 -3.83 -14.93
CA ARG A 158 0.29 -2.63 -15.05
C ARG A 158 0.77 -1.54 -14.11
N TYR A 159 0.88 -0.34 -14.65
CA TYR A 159 1.19 0.87 -13.91
C TYR A 159 0.10 1.90 -14.11
N LEU A 160 -0.38 2.45 -13.01
CA LEU A 160 -1.11 3.70 -13.04
C LEU A 160 -0.15 4.84 -13.36
N VAL A 161 -0.58 5.74 -14.24
CA VAL A 161 0.17 6.90 -14.69
C VAL A 161 -0.66 8.13 -14.40
N LEU A 162 -0.21 8.90 -13.42
CA LEU A 162 -0.83 10.15 -13.01
C LEU A 162 0.02 11.31 -13.53
N PHE A 163 -0.58 12.24 -14.25
CA PHE A 163 0.13 13.42 -14.75
C PHE A 163 -0.75 14.66 -14.74
N LYS A 164 -0.12 15.84 -14.67
CA LYS A 164 -0.82 17.13 -14.73
C LYS A 164 -1.23 17.46 -16.18
N GLY A 165 -2.44 17.98 -16.35
CA GLY A 165 -3.03 18.30 -17.64
C GLY A 165 -3.59 17.07 -18.37
N ASP A 166 -3.84 17.24 -19.67
CA ASP A 166 -4.46 16.25 -20.56
C ASP A 166 -3.44 15.48 -21.42
N SER A 167 -2.20 15.96 -21.50
CA SER A 167 -1.15 15.42 -22.35
C SER A 167 0.12 15.06 -21.57
N ILE A 168 0.45 13.77 -21.59
CA ILE A 168 1.68 13.24 -20.98
C ILE A 168 2.97 13.81 -21.58
N LEU A 169 2.93 14.27 -22.84
CA LEU A 169 4.09 14.84 -23.52
C LEU A 169 4.39 16.28 -23.06
N LYS A 170 3.37 16.99 -22.56
CA LYS A 170 3.47 18.39 -22.12
C LYS A 170 3.52 18.56 -20.60
N THR A 171 3.24 17.51 -19.84
CA THR A 171 3.26 17.57 -18.38
C THR A 171 4.66 17.83 -17.82
N ASN A 172 4.72 18.55 -16.72
CA ASN A 172 5.91 18.74 -15.88
C ASN A 172 5.80 18.00 -14.53
N VAL A 173 4.72 17.25 -14.32
CA VAL A 173 4.50 16.42 -13.13
C VAL A 173 4.01 15.07 -13.59
N LEU A 174 4.73 14.00 -13.24
CA LEU A 174 4.33 12.64 -13.60
C LEU A 174 4.71 11.65 -12.52
N TYR A 175 3.73 10.88 -12.07
CA TYR A 175 3.90 9.74 -11.16
C TYR A 175 3.54 8.45 -11.88
N VAL A 176 4.30 7.42 -11.56
CA VAL A 176 4.00 6.04 -11.90
C VAL A 176 3.72 5.30 -10.61
N ILE A 177 2.62 4.56 -10.56
CA ILE A 177 2.13 3.87 -9.37
C ILE A 177 1.91 2.40 -9.74
N LYS A 178 2.40 1.50 -8.89
CA LYS A 178 2.22 0.06 -8.99
C LYS A 178 1.44 -0.41 -7.77
N LEU A 179 0.24 -0.96 -8.01
CA LEU A 179 -0.54 -1.57 -6.95
C LEU A 179 0.16 -2.86 -6.48
N ASN A 180 0.26 -3.03 -5.17
CA ASN A 180 0.85 -4.21 -4.55
C ASN A 180 -0.22 -5.11 -3.93
N ALA A 181 -1.23 -4.52 -3.28
CA ALA A 181 -2.35 -5.27 -2.72
C ALA A 181 -3.56 -4.37 -2.44
N ILE A 182 -4.76 -4.94 -2.62
CA ILE A 182 -5.99 -4.48 -1.96
C ILE A 182 -6.51 -5.69 -1.19
N GLU A 183 -6.51 -5.60 0.15
CA GLU A 183 -6.77 -6.74 1.03
C GLU A 183 -7.89 -6.46 2.03
N TYR A 184 -8.56 -7.53 2.44
CA TYR A 184 -9.48 -7.50 3.58
C TYR A 184 -8.71 -7.80 4.85
N VAL A 185 -8.85 -6.93 5.85
CA VAL A 185 -8.33 -7.14 7.19
C VAL A 185 -9.53 -7.36 8.13
N PRO A 186 -9.69 -8.55 8.73
CA PRO A 186 -10.80 -8.82 9.64
C PRO A 186 -10.84 -7.84 10.81
N GLY A 187 -12.01 -7.29 11.09
CA GLY A 187 -12.28 -6.56 12.32
C GLY A 187 -12.52 -7.51 13.51
N GLN A 188 -12.83 -6.92 14.68
CA GLN A 188 -13.15 -7.69 15.89
C GLN A 188 -14.52 -8.37 15.83
N THR A 189 -15.41 -7.91 14.94
CA THR A 189 -16.77 -8.45 14.76
C THR A 189 -16.86 -9.18 13.42
N THR A 190 -17.42 -10.39 13.43
CA THR A 190 -17.64 -11.17 12.20
C THR A 190 -18.49 -10.38 11.19
N GLY A 191 -18.05 -10.34 9.93
CA GLY A 191 -18.72 -9.59 8.87
C GLY A 191 -18.28 -8.13 8.76
N PHE A 192 -17.43 -7.64 9.67
CA PHE A 192 -16.84 -6.30 9.65
C PHE A 192 -15.35 -6.38 9.32
N TYR A 193 -14.90 -5.51 8.42
CA TYR A 193 -13.56 -5.54 7.88
C TYR A 193 -13.00 -4.14 7.69
N PHE A 194 -11.68 -4.06 7.66
CA PHE A 194 -10.96 -2.96 7.05
C PHE A 194 -10.50 -3.37 5.65
N GLY A 195 -10.32 -2.38 4.78
CA GLY A 195 -9.63 -2.50 3.50
C GLY A 195 -8.21 -2.00 3.69
N GLY A 196 -7.23 -2.79 3.30
CA GLY A 196 -5.83 -2.39 3.23
C GLY A 196 -5.44 -2.12 1.79
N VAL A 197 -4.89 -0.95 1.49
CA VAL A 197 -4.33 -0.63 0.17
C VAL A 197 -2.83 -0.45 0.31
N LYS A 198 -2.07 -1.12 -0.55
CA LYS A 198 -0.60 -1.05 -0.63
C LYS A 198 -0.19 -0.77 -2.07
N PHE A 199 0.66 0.22 -2.27
CA PHE A 199 1.25 0.52 -3.57
C PHE A 199 2.64 1.11 -3.45
N ASP A 200 3.44 0.90 -4.49
CA ASP A 200 4.71 1.58 -4.68
C ASP A 200 4.53 2.65 -5.75
N TYR A 201 5.28 3.74 -5.66
CA TYR A 201 5.21 4.77 -6.67
C TYR A 201 6.52 5.53 -6.81
N LYS A 202 6.66 6.18 -7.96
CA LYS A 202 7.87 6.92 -8.36
C LYS A 202 7.45 8.17 -9.11
N ARG A 203 7.98 9.33 -8.71
CA ARG A 203 7.88 10.56 -9.51
C ARG A 203 8.93 10.53 -10.61
N LEU A 204 8.54 10.69 -11.86
CA LEU A 204 9.47 10.70 -12.99
C LEU A 204 9.89 12.10 -13.41
N ILE A 205 9.02 13.10 -13.22
CA ILE A 205 9.26 14.54 -13.40
C ILE A 205 8.41 15.35 -12.42
#